data_AF-A0A9X3EDC0-F1
#
_entry.id   AF-A0A9X3EDC0-F1
#
_cell.length_a   1.000
_cell.length_b   1.000
_cell.length_c   1.000
_cell.angle_alpha   90.00
_cell.angle_beta   90.00
_cell.angle_gamma   90.00
#
_symmetry.space_group_name_H-M   'P 1'
#
loop_
_entity.id
_entity.type
_entity.pdbx_description
1 polymer ?
#
loop_
_entity_poly.entity_id
_entity_poly.type
_entity_poly.pdbx_seq_one_letter_code
_entity_poly.pdbx_strand_id
1 'polypeptide(L)'
;MLTKEQDKEIRLIVNNSLNKAERHWSNGGILLAKSEGISMESFNKSLDSEPSKIPGHSIVQDEETVIDEFVAFVADMRNSTQHLMCELSSKRAKASRLQRVYYETSALLPAIAKTVNFEGGNVTEYLGDGILALFRFNPNNPSESIYAAHDAAINVIGDTRNIVNEILRERYLLPDIDIGVGLAHSKTLVTLVGLEGEKHPKAFGECIFRATKLSGGKNEILADENVKNK
;
A
#
# COMPACT_ATOMS: atom_id res chain seq x y z
N MET A 1 -4.98 6.15 17.02
CA MET A 1 -6.34 5.58 16.87
C MET A 1 -7.12 6.50 15.95
N LEU A 2 -7.85 5.92 15.02
CA LEU A 2 -8.66 6.67 14.07
C LEU A 2 -9.80 7.40 14.79
N THR A 3 -10.14 8.59 14.30
CA THR A 3 -11.37 9.28 14.72
C THR A 3 -12.60 8.54 14.19
N LYS A 4 -13.79 8.86 14.72
CA LYS A 4 -15.04 8.25 14.24
C LYS A 4 -15.32 8.59 12.77
N GLU A 5 -14.92 9.78 12.33
CA GLU A 5 -15.04 10.24 10.96
C GLU A 5 -14.09 9.46 10.04
N GLN A 6 -12.83 9.28 10.48
CA GLN A 6 -11.83 8.50 9.74
C GLN A 6 -12.23 7.01 9.64
N ASP A 7 -12.71 6.39 10.73
CA ASP A 7 -13.22 5.01 10.71
C ASP A 7 -14.32 4.84 9.66
N LYS A 8 -15.31 5.74 9.66
CA LYS A 8 -16.40 5.73 8.66
C LYS A 8 -15.87 5.86 7.23
N GLU A 9 -14.88 6.73 7.03
CA GLU A 9 -14.28 6.95 5.71
C GLU A 9 -13.53 5.71 5.23
N ILE A 10 -12.74 5.06 6.10
CA ILE A 10 -12.07 3.79 5.78
C ILE A 10 -13.09 2.70 5.45
N ARG A 11 -14.14 2.53 6.26
CA ARG A 11 -15.22 1.57 5.98
C ARG A 11 -15.88 1.80 4.62
N LEU A 12 -16.12 3.07 4.26
CA LEU A 12 -16.68 3.44 2.97
C LEU A 12 -15.73 3.08 1.82
N ILE A 13 -14.45 3.41 1.95
CA ILE A 13 -13.41 3.10 0.96
C ILE A 13 -13.28 1.60 0.74
N VAL A 14 -13.20 0.81 1.81
CA VAL A 14 -13.09 -0.65 1.74
C VAL A 14 -14.31 -1.23 1.02
N ASN A 15 -15.53 -0.84 1.40
CA ASN A 15 -16.74 -1.35 0.77
C ASN A 15 -16.85 -0.97 -0.71
N ASN A 16 -16.54 0.29 -1.06
CA ASN A 16 -16.58 0.74 -2.45
C ASN A 16 -15.55 0.02 -3.32
N SER A 17 -14.35 -0.19 -2.78
CA SER A 17 -13.27 -0.89 -3.47
C SER A 17 -13.62 -2.36 -3.69
N LEU A 18 -14.19 -3.03 -2.69
CA LEU A 18 -14.70 -4.40 -2.83
C LEU A 18 -15.87 -4.50 -3.82
N ASN A 19 -16.82 -3.56 -3.80
CA ASN A 19 -17.91 -3.52 -4.79
C ASN A 19 -17.38 -3.35 -6.22
N LYS A 20 -16.28 -2.62 -6.41
CA LYS A 20 -15.60 -2.48 -7.70
C LYS A 20 -14.85 -3.77 -8.07
N ALA A 21 -14.12 -4.36 -7.12
CA ALA A 21 -13.40 -5.62 -7.31
C ALA A 21 -14.33 -6.78 -7.69
N GLU A 22 -15.48 -6.91 -7.02
CA GLU A 22 -16.50 -7.90 -7.37
C GLU A 22 -16.98 -7.74 -8.82
N ARG A 23 -17.28 -6.51 -9.24
CA ARG A 23 -17.67 -6.21 -10.62
C ARG A 23 -16.58 -6.60 -11.62
N HIS A 24 -15.32 -6.24 -11.38
CA HIS A 24 -14.21 -6.63 -12.26
C HIS A 24 -13.99 -8.13 -12.28
N TRP A 25 -14.14 -8.80 -11.14
CA TRP A 25 -14.00 -10.24 -11.06
C TRP A 25 -15.08 -10.95 -11.89
N SER A 26 -16.33 -10.53 -11.76
CA SER A 26 -17.46 -11.04 -12.54
C SER A 26 -17.32 -10.77 -14.04
N ASN A 27 -16.77 -9.61 -14.43
CA ASN A 27 -16.67 -9.18 -15.83
C ASN A 27 -15.44 -9.71 -16.59
N GLY A 28 -14.49 -10.37 -15.92
CA GLY A 28 -13.28 -10.86 -16.59
C GLY A 28 -12.31 -11.61 -15.70
N GLY A 29 -12.26 -11.32 -14.38
CA GLY A 29 -11.38 -12.04 -13.45
C GLY A 29 -11.64 -13.55 -13.38
N ILE A 30 -12.87 -14.01 -13.65
CA ILE A 30 -13.21 -15.44 -13.77
C ILE A 30 -12.36 -16.15 -14.85
N LEU A 31 -11.93 -15.46 -15.91
CA LEU A 31 -11.07 -16.03 -16.95
C LEU A 31 -9.69 -16.38 -16.39
N LEU A 32 -9.13 -15.54 -15.52
CA LEU A 32 -7.84 -15.78 -14.85
C LEU A 32 -7.88 -17.03 -13.96
N ALA A 33 -9.03 -17.34 -13.38
CA ALA A 33 -9.22 -18.53 -12.55
C ALA A 33 -9.47 -19.81 -13.36
N LYS A 34 -9.79 -19.69 -14.65
CA LYS A 34 -10.13 -20.82 -15.55
C LYS A 34 -9.00 -21.21 -16.50
N SER A 35 -8.01 -20.35 -16.72
CA SER A 35 -6.94 -20.60 -17.68
C SER A 35 -5.68 -21.20 -17.02
N GLU A 36 -5.60 -22.52 -16.93
CA GLU A 36 -4.33 -23.22 -17.24
C GLU A 36 -4.33 -23.51 -18.75
N GLY A 37 -3.97 -22.51 -19.56
CA GLY A 37 -3.79 -22.70 -21.01
C GLY A 37 -4.46 -21.65 -21.91
N ILE A 38 -3.61 -20.82 -22.51
CA ILE A 38 -3.73 -20.18 -23.83
C ILE A 38 -4.68 -18.97 -24.00
N SER A 39 -4.03 -17.82 -24.09
CA SER A 39 -4.00 -16.83 -25.20
C SER A 39 -4.39 -15.40 -24.88
N MET A 40 -3.63 -14.55 -25.58
CA MET A 40 -3.40 -13.13 -25.43
C MET A 40 -4.56 -12.34 -26.04
N GLU A 41 -5.27 -11.58 -25.22
CA GLU A 41 -6.11 -10.49 -25.69
C GLU A 41 -5.51 -9.16 -25.24
N SER A 42 -5.38 -8.27 -26.22
CA SER A 42 -4.86 -6.91 -26.13
C SER A 42 -5.71 -6.05 -25.20
N PHE A 43 -5.10 -5.58 -24.10
CA PHE A 43 -5.67 -4.52 -23.28
C PHE A 43 -5.51 -3.17 -23.97
N ASN A 44 -6.63 -2.46 -24.14
CA ASN A 44 -6.64 -1.06 -24.53
C ASN A 44 -5.91 -0.23 -23.46
N LYS A 45 -4.79 0.40 -23.86
CA LYS A 45 -4.00 1.34 -23.06
C LYS A 45 -4.79 2.66 -22.98
N SER A 46 -5.44 2.94 -21.85
CA SER A 46 -5.74 4.33 -21.50
C SER A 46 -4.43 4.97 -21.08
N LEU A 47 -3.98 5.98 -21.83
CA LEU A 47 -2.87 6.83 -21.44
C LEU A 47 -3.31 7.67 -20.23
N ASP A 48 -2.61 7.53 -19.11
CA ASP A 48 -2.57 8.54 -18.07
C ASP A 48 -1.13 9.02 -17.92
N SER A 49 -0.92 10.32 -18.13
CA SER A 49 0.25 11.00 -17.58
C SER A 49 -0.01 11.16 -16.09
N GLU A 50 0.68 10.41 -15.23
CA GLU A 50 0.49 10.52 -13.79
C GLU A 50 1.38 11.63 -13.21
N PRO A 51 0.81 12.69 -12.61
CA PRO A 51 1.58 13.65 -11.82
C PRO A 51 2.26 12.94 -10.63
N SER A 52 3.36 13.51 -10.12
CA SER A 52 4.12 12.87 -9.05
C SER A 52 3.35 12.86 -7.73
N LYS A 53 3.35 11.68 -7.08
CA LYS A 53 2.75 11.46 -5.76
C LYS A 53 3.75 11.68 -4.61
N ILE A 54 5.01 12.03 -4.90
CA ILE A 54 6.04 12.29 -3.89
C ILE A 54 5.68 13.58 -3.13
N PRO A 55 5.53 13.56 -1.79
CA PRO A 55 5.15 14.74 -1.01
C PRO A 55 6.11 15.92 -1.22
N GLY A 56 5.57 17.07 -1.61
CA GLY A 56 6.36 18.29 -1.89
C GLY A 56 6.94 18.38 -3.31
N HIS A 57 6.73 17.35 -4.15
CA HIS A 57 7.28 17.27 -5.51
C HIS A 57 6.17 16.88 -6.50
N SER A 58 5.23 17.79 -6.77
CA SER A 58 4.08 17.54 -7.67
C SER A 58 4.48 17.42 -9.15
N ILE A 59 5.63 17.99 -9.53
CA ILE A 59 6.26 17.92 -10.85
C ILE A 59 7.72 17.52 -10.64
N VAL A 60 8.18 16.51 -11.37
CA VAL A 60 9.58 16.05 -11.36
C VAL A 60 10.13 16.20 -12.78
N GLN A 61 11.32 16.78 -12.91
CA GLN A 61 11.96 17.08 -14.20
C GLN A 61 13.28 16.31 -14.32
N ASP A 62 13.65 15.94 -15.54
CA ASP A 62 14.81 15.08 -15.81
C ASP A 62 16.15 15.79 -15.58
N GLU A 63 16.20 17.09 -15.89
CA GLU A 63 17.42 17.91 -15.85
C GLU A 63 17.73 18.44 -14.43
N GLU A 64 16.84 18.20 -13.46
CA GLU A 64 16.99 18.70 -12.09
C GLU A 64 17.36 17.56 -11.13
N THR A 65 18.50 17.71 -10.45
CA THR A 65 18.84 16.85 -9.32
C THR A 65 18.21 17.40 -8.05
N VAL A 66 17.10 16.80 -7.62
CA VAL A 66 16.39 17.21 -6.41
C VAL A 66 16.71 16.25 -5.27
N ILE A 67 17.31 16.77 -4.20
CA ILE A 67 17.55 16.03 -2.95
C ILE A 67 16.61 16.57 -1.87
N ASP A 68 15.84 15.68 -1.25
CA ASP A 68 14.99 16.00 -0.10
C ASP A 68 15.13 14.92 0.97
N GLU A 69 14.54 15.13 2.14
CA GLU A 69 14.54 14.16 3.24
C GLU A 69 13.14 13.60 3.44
N PHE A 70 13.07 12.28 3.65
CA PHE A 70 11.80 11.60 3.89
C PHE A 70 11.93 10.57 5.01
N VAL A 71 10.81 10.33 5.67
CA VAL A 71 10.55 9.09 6.38
C VAL A 71 9.84 8.16 5.39
N ALA A 72 10.51 7.07 5.01
CA ALA A 72 9.92 6.00 4.22
C ALA A 72 9.07 5.10 5.11
N PHE A 73 7.88 4.79 4.62
CA PHE A 73 6.89 3.93 5.24
C PHE A 73 6.62 2.78 4.27
N VAL A 74 6.89 1.55 4.69
CA VAL A 74 6.53 0.36 3.91
C VAL A 74 5.59 -0.50 4.73
N ALA A 75 4.40 -0.79 4.20
CA ALA A 75 3.48 -1.76 4.78
C ALA A 75 3.32 -2.93 3.83
N ASP A 76 3.40 -4.14 4.37
CA ASP A 76 3.41 -5.37 3.57
C ASP A 76 2.48 -6.42 4.17
N MET A 77 1.58 -6.99 3.36
CA MET A 77 0.65 -8.04 3.83
C MET A 77 1.44 -9.31 4.14
N ARG A 78 1.18 -9.94 5.28
CA ARG A 78 1.92 -11.14 5.71
C ARG A 78 1.27 -12.40 5.19
N ASN A 79 2.13 -13.29 4.72
CA ASN A 79 1.78 -14.58 4.14
C ASN A 79 0.84 -14.49 2.93
N SER A 80 0.88 -13.41 2.15
CA SER A 80 0.09 -13.27 0.92
C SER A 80 0.34 -14.38 -0.09
N THR A 81 1.60 -14.81 -0.24
CA THR A 81 1.95 -16.01 -1.03
C THR A 81 1.23 -17.24 -0.50
N GLN A 82 1.14 -17.43 0.82
CA GLN A 82 0.38 -18.53 1.40
C GLN A 82 -1.13 -18.39 1.14
N HIS A 83 -1.66 -17.16 1.16
CA HIS A 83 -3.07 -16.89 0.86
C HIS A 83 -3.42 -17.27 -0.58
N LEU A 84 -2.48 -17.09 -1.52
CA LEU A 84 -2.61 -17.56 -2.89
C LEU A 84 -2.43 -19.08 -3.02
N MET A 85 -1.49 -19.65 -2.28
CA MET A 85 -1.05 -21.03 -2.45
C MET A 85 -1.93 -22.06 -1.74
N CYS A 86 -2.62 -21.68 -0.66
CA CYS A 86 -3.45 -22.58 0.13
C CYS A 86 -4.94 -22.38 -0.16
N GLU A 87 -5.64 -23.45 -0.55
CA GLU A 87 -7.10 -23.44 -0.60
C GLU A 87 -7.69 -23.40 0.80
N LEU A 88 -8.54 -22.41 1.05
CA LEU A 88 -9.52 -22.51 2.12
C LEU A 88 -10.65 -23.42 1.63
N SER A 89 -11.08 -24.36 2.46
CA SER A 89 -12.19 -25.23 2.07
C SER A 89 -13.43 -24.39 1.73
N SER A 90 -14.25 -24.85 0.79
CA SER A 90 -15.49 -24.17 0.39
C SER A 90 -16.53 -24.02 1.51
N LYS A 91 -16.34 -24.74 2.62
CA LYS A 91 -17.10 -24.57 3.88
C LYS A 91 -16.61 -23.38 4.72
N ARG A 92 -15.42 -22.85 4.44
CA ARG A 92 -14.72 -21.81 5.20
C ARG A 92 -14.58 -20.49 4.46
N ALA A 93 -14.63 -20.44 3.12
CA ALA A 93 -14.52 -19.20 2.36
C ALA A 93 -15.39 -19.20 1.09
N LYS A 94 -15.93 -18.03 0.74
CA LYS A 94 -16.80 -17.83 -0.44
C LYS A 94 -16.04 -17.39 -1.71
N ALA A 95 -14.72 -17.24 -1.63
CA ALA A 95 -13.87 -16.81 -2.75
C ALA A 95 -12.82 -17.89 -3.08
N SER A 96 -12.55 -18.09 -4.38
CA SER A 96 -11.46 -18.98 -4.84
C SER A 96 -10.07 -18.36 -4.57
N ARG A 97 -8.98 -19.11 -4.77
CA ARG A 97 -7.60 -18.70 -4.41
C ARG A 97 -7.20 -17.31 -4.90
N LEU A 98 -7.19 -17.09 -6.21
CA LEU A 98 -6.80 -15.81 -6.80
C LEU A 98 -7.84 -14.71 -6.51
N GLN A 99 -9.12 -15.08 -6.47
CA GLN A 99 -10.22 -14.16 -6.12
C GLN A 99 -10.05 -13.60 -4.71
N ARG A 100 -9.67 -14.46 -3.76
CA ARG A 100 -9.41 -14.10 -2.37
C ARG A 100 -8.30 -13.05 -2.29
N VAL A 101 -7.14 -13.33 -2.86
CA VAL A 101 -6.00 -12.38 -2.83
C VAL A 101 -6.37 -11.08 -3.52
N TYR A 102 -7.12 -11.14 -4.62
CA TYR A 102 -7.62 -9.95 -5.30
C TYR A 102 -8.55 -9.11 -4.41
N TYR A 103 -9.45 -9.73 -3.63
CA TYR A 103 -10.33 -9.01 -2.69
C TYR A 103 -9.58 -8.49 -1.47
N GLU A 104 -8.66 -9.28 -0.90
CA GLU A 104 -7.81 -8.87 0.23
C GLU A 104 -7.00 -7.62 -0.16
N THR A 105 -6.32 -7.64 -1.30
CA THR A 105 -5.52 -6.49 -1.79
C THR A 105 -6.40 -5.30 -2.20
N SER A 106 -7.54 -5.53 -2.86
CA SER A 106 -8.48 -4.47 -3.23
C SER A 106 -9.11 -3.77 -2.03
N ALA A 107 -9.24 -4.45 -0.89
CA ALA A 107 -9.68 -3.84 0.36
C ALA A 107 -8.53 -3.13 1.09
N LEU A 108 -7.38 -3.81 1.21
CA LEU A 108 -6.28 -3.40 2.06
C LEU A 108 -5.55 -2.17 1.53
N LEU A 109 -5.08 -2.22 0.28
CA LEU A 109 -4.21 -1.19 -0.29
C LEU A 109 -4.82 0.22 -0.24
N PRO A 110 -6.09 0.45 -0.67
CA PRO A 110 -6.68 1.78 -0.58
C PRO A 110 -6.97 2.21 0.86
N ALA A 111 -7.24 1.27 1.78
CA ALA A 111 -7.42 1.58 3.19
C ALA A 111 -6.12 2.08 3.82
N ILE A 112 -5.00 1.38 3.60
CA ILE A 112 -3.68 1.82 4.07
C ILE A 112 -3.32 3.18 3.43
N ALA A 113 -3.53 3.33 2.12
CA ALA A 113 -3.23 4.58 1.43
C ALA A 113 -3.98 5.78 2.04
N LYS A 114 -5.25 5.58 2.40
CA LYS A 114 -6.03 6.62 3.07
C LYS A 114 -5.56 6.88 4.50
N THR A 115 -5.23 5.84 5.26
CA THR A 115 -4.69 5.99 6.62
C THR A 115 -3.38 6.77 6.63
N VAL A 116 -2.48 6.51 5.68
CA VAL A 116 -1.26 7.29 5.47
C VAL A 116 -1.58 8.76 5.16
N ASN A 117 -2.60 9.00 4.34
CA ASN A 117 -2.99 10.35 3.94
C ASN A 117 -3.56 11.18 5.11
N PHE A 118 -4.23 10.56 6.08
CA PHE A 118 -4.71 11.26 7.28
C PHE A 118 -3.58 11.94 8.07
N GLU A 119 -2.39 11.35 8.05
CA GLU A 119 -1.20 11.85 8.73
C GLU A 119 -0.27 12.67 7.78
N GLY A 120 -0.78 13.08 6.61
CA GLY A 120 -0.04 13.92 5.66
C GLY A 120 1.03 13.20 4.83
N GLY A 121 1.12 11.87 4.92
CA GLY A 121 1.94 11.06 4.02
C GLY A 121 1.26 10.85 2.67
N ASN A 122 2.00 10.29 1.71
CA ASN A 122 1.42 9.87 0.44
C ASN A 122 2.04 8.57 -0.09
N VAL A 123 1.20 7.72 -0.70
CA VAL A 123 1.64 6.49 -1.37
C VAL A 123 2.26 6.85 -2.71
N THR A 124 3.52 6.45 -2.90
CA THR A 124 4.25 6.66 -4.15
C THR A 124 4.22 5.42 -5.03
N GLU A 125 4.23 4.22 -4.43
CA GLU A 125 4.26 2.96 -5.17
C GLU A 125 3.36 1.92 -4.50
N TYR A 126 2.62 1.16 -5.30
CA TYR A 126 1.96 -0.08 -4.87
C TYR A 126 2.84 -1.25 -5.29
N LEU A 127 3.20 -2.12 -4.34
CA LEU A 127 4.18 -3.18 -4.51
C LEU A 127 3.52 -4.53 -4.29
N GLY A 128 2.78 -5.01 -5.30
CA GLY A 128 2.00 -6.24 -5.16
C GLY A 128 0.90 -6.10 -4.10
N ASP A 129 1.11 -6.73 -2.94
CA ASP A 129 0.26 -6.71 -1.75
C ASP A 129 0.72 -5.73 -0.65
N GLY A 130 1.78 -4.97 -0.92
CA GLY A 130 2.29 -3.91 -0.05
C GLY A 130 2.24 -2.52 -0.67
N ILE A 131 2.61 -1.52 0.13
CA ILE A 131 2.75 -0.12 -0.31
C ILE A 131 4.10 0.46 0.11
N LEU A 132 4.58 1.40 -0.68
CA LEU A 132 5.59 2.38 -0.28
C LEU A 132 4.93 3.76 -0.20
N ALA A 133 5.02 4.37 0.97
CA ALA A 133 4.64 5.75 1.20
C ALA A 133 5.83 6.56 1.70
N LEU A 134 5.76 7.86 1.48
CA LEU A 134 6.73 8.82 1.98
C LEU A 134 6.01 9.87 2.83
N PHE A 135 6.70 10.29 3.88
CA PHE A 135 6.39 11.48 4.67
C PHE A 135 7.54 12.45 4.49
N ARG A 136 7.27 13.67 4.03
CA ARG A 136 8.31 14.69 3.87
C ARG A 136 8.86 15.05 5.24
N PHE A 137 10.18 15.01 5.38
CA PHE A 137 10.84 15.33 6.63
C PHE A 137 11.01 16.85 6.77
N ASN A 138 10.50 17.42 7.85
CA ASN A 138 10.69 18.82 8.18
C ASN A 138 11.88 18.97 9.16
N PRO A 139 13.03 19.53 8.74
CA PRO A 139 14.20 19.67 9.62
C PRO A 139 13.95 20.66 10.77
N ASN A 140 12.98 21.57 10.63
CA ASN A 140 12.60 22.50 11.70
C ASN A 140 11.67 21.85 12.73
N ASN A 141 11.01 20.74 12.37
CA ASN A 141 10.20 19.95 13.29
C ASN A 141 10.34 18.44 13.01
N PRO A 142 11.53 17.85 13.29
CA PRO A 142 11.82 16.45 12.98
C PRO A 142 10.83 15.46 13.60
N SER A 143 10.48 15.69 14.87
CA SER A 143 9.64 14.80 15.64
C SER A 143 8.23 14.74 15.06
N GLU A 144 7.66 15.85 14.56
CA GLU A 144 6.35 15.85 13.90
C GLU A 144 6.31 14.93 12.69
N SER A 145 7.33 14.97 11.82
CA SER A 145 7.39 14.13 10.62
C SER A 145 7.52 12.63 10.96
N ILE A 146 8.26 12.32 12.03
CA ILE A 146 8.45 10.95 12.52
C ILE A 146 7.18 10.44 13.20
N TYR A 147 6.57 11.24 14.08
CA TYR A 147 5.33 10.88 14.76
C TYR A 147 4.19 10.69 13.78
N ALA A 148 4.05 11.51 12.73
CA ALA A 148 3.06 11.32 11.68
C ALA A 148 3.18 9.94 11.00
N ALA A 149 4.41 9.54 10.62
CA ALA A 149 4.65 8.23 10.02
C ALA A 149 4.37 7.08 11.01
N HIS A 150 4.70 7.28 12.28
CA HIS A 150 4.46 6.30 13.34
C HIS A 150 2.96 6.16 13.70
N ASP A 151 2.22 7.26 13.77
CA ASP A 151 0.78 7.27 14.03
C ASP A 151 0.02 6.62 12.89
N ALA A 152 0.43 6.87 11.63
CA ALA A 152 -0.06 6.13 10.49
C ALA A 152 0.21 4.62 10.64
N ALA A 153 1.41 4.24 11.08
CA ALA A 153 1.79 2.84 11.27
C ALA A 153 0.91 2.15 12.33
N ILE A 154 0.71 2.80 13.49
CA ILE A 154 -0.19 2.33 14.55
C ILE A 154 -1.60 2.12 14.01
N ASN A 155 -2.13 3.11 13.29
CA ASN A 155 -3.48 3.04 12.75
C ASN A 155 -3.60 1.97 11.65
N VAL A 156 -2.53 1.70 10.89
CA VAL A 156 -2.49 0.65 9.86
C VAL A 156 -2.53 -0.74 10.49
N ILE A 157 -1.67 -1.05 11.46
CA ILE A 157 -1.67 -2.38 12.12
C ILE A 157 -2.83 -2.57 13.10
N GLY A 158 -3.42 -1.49 13.59
CA GLY A 158 -4.57 -1.46 14.49
C GLY A 158 -5.90 -1.30 13.76
N ASP A 159 -6.50 -0.12 13.89
CA ASP A 159 -7.89 0.16 13.48
C ASP A 159 -8.16 -0.15 12.01
N THR A 160 -7.26 0.27 11.10
CA THR A 160 -7.42 0.05 9.65
C THR A 160 -7.47 -1.44 9.32
N ARG A 161 -6.49 -2.21 9.83
CA ARG A 161 -6.45 -3.67 9.68
C ARG A 161 -7.71 -4.32 10.27
N ASN A 162 -8.15 -3.88 11.45
CA ASN A 162 -9.34 -4.42 12.10
C ASN A 162 -10.60 -4.20 11.26
N ILE A 163 -10.78 -3.01 10.70
CA ILE A 163 -11.89 -2.68 9.79
C ILE A 163 -11.86 -3.58 8.54
N VAL A 164 -10.69 -3.72 7.90
CA VAL A 164 -10.52 -4.56 6.71
C VAL A 164 -10.87 -6.02 7.03
N ASN A 165 -10.34 -6.56 8.13
CA ASN A 165 -10.60 -7.93 8.57
C ASN A 165 -12.07 -8.17 8.90
N GLU A 166 -12.72 -7.24 9.58
CA GLU A 166 -14.15 -7.29 9.87
C GLU A 166 -14.98 -7.42 8.59
N ILE A 167 -14.75 -6.53 7.62
CA ILE A 167 -15.52 -6.50 6.36
C ILE A 167 -15.24 -7.74 5.50
N LEU A 168 -13.97 -8.17 5.39
CA LEU A 168 -13.60 -9.36 4.61
C LEU A 168 -14.21 -10.64 5.22
N ARG A 169 -14.24 -10.73 6.56
CA ARG A 169 -14.87 -11.83 7.27
C ARG A 169 -16.39 -11.83 7.05
N GLU A 170 -17.04 -10.69 7.18
CA GLU A 170 -18.50 -10.59 6.99
C GLU A 170 -18.93 -10.93 5.56
N ARG A 171 -18.23 -10.39 4.55
CA ARG A 171 -18.61 -10.56 3.14
C ARG A 171 -18.24 -11.94 2.61
N TYR A 172 -17.07 -12.44 2.96
CA TYR A 172 -16.45 -13.58 2.27
C TYR A 172 -16.03 -14.73 3.19
N LEU A 173 -16.19 -14.59 4.52
CA LEU A 173 -15.70 -15.53 5.53
C LEU A 173 -14.18 -15.74 5.48
N LEU A 174 -13.43 -14.72 5.07
CA LEU A 174 -11.98 -14.82 4.99
C LEU A 174 -11.32 -14.72 6.38
N PRO A 175 -10.19 -15.39 6.59
CA PRO A 175 -9.40 -15.22 7.81
C PRO A 175 -8.77 -13.83 7.83
N ASP A 176 -8.40 -13.40 9.03
CA ASP A 176 -7.74 -12.13 9.23
C ASP A 176 -6.40 -12.08 8.48
N ILE A 177 -6.14 -10.95 7.83
CA ILE A 177 -4.84 -10.57 7.28
C ILE A 177 -3.97 -9.97 8.39
N ASP A 178 -2.66 -10.17 8.28
CA ASP A 178 -1.66 -9.54 9.14
C ASP A 178 -0.77 -8.61 8.31
N ILE A 179 -0.21 -7.58 8.95
CA ILE A 179 0.56 -6.54 8.26
C ILE A 179 1.87 -6.30 9.02
N GLY A 180 2.98 -6.17 8.31
CA GLY A 180 4.23 -5.65 8.86
C GLY A 180 4.47 -4.22 8.37
N VAL A 181 4.95 -3.34 9.24
CA VAL A 181 5.30 -1.96 8.86
C VAL A 181 6.75 -1.66 9.19
N GLY A 182 7.50 -1.18 8.19
CA GLY A 182 8.86 -0.72 8.32
C GLY A 182 8.95 0.80 8.15
N LEU A 183 9.69 1.46 9.04
CA LEU A 183 9.94 2.90 9.00
C LEU A 183 11.44 3.19 8.91
N ALA A 184 11.85 4.12 8.05
CA ALA A 184 13.23 4.59 8.03
C ALA A 184 13.38 6.04 7.56
N HIS A 185 14.40 6.76 8.02
CA HIS A 185 14.68 8.16 7.62
C HIS A 185 16.02 8.28 6.89
N SER A 186 16.04 9.01 5.76
CA SER A 186 17.27 9.42 5.06
C SER A 186 17.03 10.51 4.01
N LYS A 187 18.13 11.10 3.52
CA LYS A 187 18.13 11.88 2.27
C LYS A 187 17.83 10.99 1.08
N THR A 188 17.09 11.55 0.12
CA THR A 188 16.52 10.83 -1.01
C THR A 188 16.63 11.69 -2.27
N LEU A 189 17.09 11.08 -3.35
CA LEU A 189 17.04 11.65 -4.68
C LEU A 189 15.63 11.48 -5.26
N VAL A 190 15.04 12.58 -5.72
CA VAL A 190 13.80 12.59 -6.49
C VAL A 190 14.16 12.81 -7.95
N THR A 191 13.81 11.85 -8.80
CA THR A 191 14.21 11.84 -10.22
C THR A 191 13.18 11.12 -11.08
N LEU A 192 13.33 11.19 -12.40
CA LEU A 192 12.57 10.38 -13.36
C LEU A 192 13.39 9.16 -13.76
N VAL A 193 12.74 8.00 -13.87
CA VAL A 193 13.37 6.77 -14.36
C VAL A 193 12.48 6.12 -15.41
N GLY A 194 13.05 5.72 -16.53
CA GLY A 194 12.33 5.04 -17.61
C GLY A 194 12.90 5.36 -18.99
N LEU A 195 12.23 4.86 -20.03
CA LEU A 195 12.52 5.22 -21.41
C LEU A 195 11.89 6.58 -21.74
N GLU A 196 12.40 7.27 -22.76
CA GLU A 196 11.82 8.52 -23.22
C GLU A 196 10.33 8.35 -23.57
N GLY A 197 9.48 9.24 -23.09
CA GLY A 197 8.01 9.14 -23.21
C GLY A 197 7.31 8.17 -22.23
N GLU A 198 8.05 7.37 -21.46
CA GLU A 198 7.52 6.43 -20.44
C GLU A 198 8.31 6.54 -19.11
N LYS A 199 8.70 7.77 -18.76
CA LYS A 199 9.39 8.07 -17.49
C LYS A 199 8.42 8.11 -16.32
N HIS A 200 8.85 7.58 -15.18
CA HIS A 200 8.10 7.60 -13.93
C HIS A 200 8.87 8.33 -12.83
N PRO A 201 8.21 9.17 -12.02
CA PRO A 201 8.80 9.74 -10.81
C PRO A 201 9.26 8.63 -9.86
N LYS A 202 10.49 8.76 -9.37
CA LYS A 202 11.08 7.81 -8.44
C LYS A 202 11.81 8.53 -7.32
N ALA A 203 11.55 8.06 -6.11
CA ALA A 203 12.36 8.35 -4.95
C ALA A 203 13.45 7.27 -4.80
N PHE A 204 14.70 7.69 -4.63
CA PHE A 204 15.85 6.83 -4.42
C PHE A 204 16.64 7.29 -3.19
N GLY A 205 16.49 6.55 -2.10
CA GLY A 205 17.12 6.87 -0.81
C GLY A 205 17.31 5.61 0.04
N GLU A 206 18.28 5.64 0.94
CA GLU A 206 18.61 4.50 1.81
C GLU A 206 17.41 4.07 2.68
N CYS A 207 16.60 5.04 3.10
CA CYS A 207 15.38 4.82 3.88
C CYS A 207 14.41 3.85 3.19
N ILE A 208 14.29 3.89 1.86
CA ILE A 208 13.38 3.00 1.14
C ILE A 208 13.83 1.55 1.31
N PHE A 209 15.13 1.26 1.09
CA PHE A 209 15.67 -0.09 1.22
C PHE A 209 15.60 -0.62 2.67
N ARG A 210 15.85 0.25 3.65
CA ARG A 210 15.77 -0.11 5.07
C ARG A 210 14.33 -0.40 5.49
N ALA A 211 13.39 0.49 5.16
CA ALA A 211 11.97 0.32 5.48
C ALA A 211 11.42 -0.98 4.87
N THR A 212 11.75 -1.30 3.62
CA THR A 212 11.32 -2.57 2.99
C THR A 212 11.82 -3.81 3.73
N LYS A 213 13.04 -3.79 4.29
CA LYS A 213 13.54 -4.93 5.08
C LYS A 213 12.86 -5.01 6.45
N LEU A 214 12.50 -3.86 7.02
CA LEU A 214 11.89 -3.75 8.35
C LEU A 214 10.39 -4.10 8.33
N SER A 215 9.71 -4.05 7.18
CA SER A 215 8.28 -4.43 7.07
C SER A 215 8.02 -5.94 7.19
N GLY A 216 9.02 -6.74 7.53
CA GLY A 216 8.91 -8.20 7.63
C GLY A 216 8.12 -8.72 8.84
N GLY A 217 7.93 -7.91 9.89
CA GLY A 217 7.25 -8.30 11.14
C GLY A 217 5.77 -8.62 10.99
N LYS A 218 5.15 -9.21 12.02
CA LYS A 218 3.72 -9.59 12.00
C LYS A 218 2.92 -8.75 12.99
N ASN A 219 2.12 -7.82 12.47
CA ASN A 219 1.41 -6.79 13.25
C ASN A 219 2.38 -5.99 14.13
N GLU A 220 3.56 -5.71 13.58
CA GLU A 220 4.66 -5.06 14.24
C GLU A 220 5.12 -3.87 13.41
N ILE A 221 5.57 -2.84 14.11
CA ILE A 221 6.21 -1.65 13.53
C ILE A 221 7.69 -1.73 13.89
N LEU A 222 8.54 -1.83 12.87
CA LEU A 222 9.99 -1.82 13.05
C LEU A 222 10.56 -0.55 12.44
N ALA A 223 11.27 0.22 13.25
CA ALA A 223 11.90 1.46 12.86
C ALA A 223 13.43 1.33 12.77
N ASP A 224 14.03 2.04 11.84
CA ASP A 224 15.47 2.23 11.79
C ASP A 224 15.96 3.20 12.88
N GLU A 225 17.26 3.18 13.16
CA GLU A 225 17.85 4.01 14.22
C GLU A 225 17.70 5.52 13.98
N ASN A 226 17.67 5.97 12.72
CA ASN A 226 17.45 7.39 12.40
C ASN A 226 16.02 7.86 12.70
N VAL A 227 15.08 6.93 12.84
CA VAL A 227 13.70 7.19 13.27
C VAL A 227 13.56 7.06 14.79
N LYS A 228 14.26 6.11 15.43
CA LYS A 228 14.17 5.90 16.90
C LYS A 228 14.87 6.98 17.73
N ASN A 229 15.95 7.55 17.21
CA ASN A 229 16.84 8.43 17.97
C ASN A 229 16.57 9.94 17.75
N LYS A 230 15.41 10.30 17.19
CA LYS A 230 14.99 11.68 16.88
C LYS A 230 13.60 11.97 17.44
#